data_AF-A0A1C7M699-F1
#
_entry.id   AF-A0A1C7M699-F1
#
_cell.length_a   1.000
_cell.length_b   1.000
_cell.length_c   1.000
_cell.angle_alpha   90.00
_cell.angle_beta   90.00
_cell.angle_gamma   90.00
#
_symmetry.space_group_name_H-M   'P 1'
#
loop_
_entity.id
_entity.type
_entity.pdbx_description
1 polymer ?
#
loop_
_entity_poly.entity_id
_entity_poly.type
_entity_poly.pdbx_seq_one_letter_code
_entity_poly.pdbx_strand_id
1 'polypeptide(L)'
;MGCWDGDNNDGICVIDITNPADPSYCFVLDREPLSGEQYIRTYYPIPEDEGEVHGRISEDSVLKAVSGISGVKMVTLEVLAEAWPDEFRKALESRDAQKSRPKATDIPPDVESIVSSLTDISLSLAITHAVESGEDSELEQLTFLPLLGKASFIKSALRDRPAFPDAAVPLLVKALQELKETTAVDLSDFGLSSEQVVKIVFALGDGVDSLNLSFNPYITADGIRKILIAIPRLKRLVIMGCPCIEEGELFELLKSQPLLFKNMEALMHPAILDIRQPPVHPTTFTFVTAVTSLQGSSLAVFSPASVVQSLTDLIRVMWAEDANPRLAYTFDMYGGCAITAAFSGGARWPGQTWSERSVAAIPTLSPDFLRDLSGWAFVFQCHHSRRHNFYGFMRARPLEDVLKDASQTEVTDATASQETTDLDSDGKEHSTAQEPSPREQLSARMGRDISFFDLRDFLRVMEEEGRTLPSEDAIKELEDLLHSEEDGKRRCSMMTTEDAVDFFVAIRKIPTR
;
A
#
# COMPACT_ATOMS: atom_id res chain seq x y z
N MET A 1 15.91 13.15 19.04
CA MET A 1 16.64 12.04 18.39
C MET A 1 17.57 12.70 17.38
N GLY A 2 18.87 12.44 17.51
CA GLY A 2 19.86 12.79 16.51
C GLY A 2 19.76 11.87 15.29
N CYS A 3 20.33 12.25 14.14
CA CYS A 3 20.33 11.37 12.97
C CYS A 3 21.29 10.18 13.14
N TRP A 4 22.20 10.23 14.13
CA TRP A 4 23.18 9.18 14.46
C TRP A 4 22.81 8.30 15.65
N ASP A 5 21.58 8.34 16.15
CA ASP A 5 21.14 7.55 17.33
C ASP A 5 21.03 6.02 17.04
N GLY A 6 21.50 5.53 15.89
CA GLY A 6 21.52 4.11 15.49
C GLY A 6 22.87 3.64 14.94
N ASP A 7 23.05 2.32 14.82
CA ASP A 7 24.26 1.71 14.25
C ASP A 7 24.28 1.89 12.72
N ASN A 8 25.12 2.79 12.23
CA ASN A 8 25.18 3.18 10.83
C ASN A 8 26.64 3.28 10.32
N ASN A 9 27.32 2.13 10.34
CA ASN A 9 28.69 2.00 9.82
C ASN A 9 28.82 2.41 8.33
N ASP A 10 27.70 2.47 7.61
CA ASP A 10 27.66 2.83 6.19
C ASP A 10 27.18 4.26 5.90
N GLY A 11 27.02 5.10 6.92
CA GLY A 11 26.47 6.45 6.77
C GLY A 11 24.94 6.47 6.67
N ILE A 12 24.39 7.62 6.27
CA ILE A 12 22.94 7.87 6.25
C ILE A 12 22.53 8.40 4.89
N CYS A 13 21.40 7.92 4.34
CA CYS A 13 20.74 8.58 3.21
C CYS A 13 19.67 9.55 3.74
N VAL A 14 19.75 10.81 3.36
CA VAL A 14 18.79 11.85 3.73
C VAL A 14 17.99 12.24 2.50
N ILE A 15 16.66 12.23 2.63
CA ILE A 15 15.73 12.70 1.59
C ILE A 15 14.89 13.80 2.21
N ASP A 16 15.04 15.02 1.70
CA ASP A 16 14.21 16.16 2.07
C ASP A 16 12.99 16.23 1.14
N ILE A 17 11.83 16.04 1.75
CA ILE A 17 10.51 16.06 1.11
C ILE A 17 9.68 17.29 1.51
N THR A 18 10.32 18.33 2.08
CA THR A 18 9.63 19.56 2.50
C THR A 18 8.83 20.18 1.35
N ASN A 19 9.35 20.10 0.12
CA ASN A 19 8.57 20.32 -1.10
C ASN A 19 8.40 18.99 -1.85
N PRO A 20 7.23 18.32 -1.76
CA PRO A 20 7.00 17.03 -2.43
C PRO A 20 7.14 17.08 -3.96
N ALA A 21 7.01 18.26 -4.58
CA ALA A 21 7.17 18.44 -6.02
C ALA A 21 8.64 18.64 -6.46
N ASP A 22 9.55 18.90 -5.52
CA ASP A 22 10.99 19.14 -5.76
C ASP A 22 11.82 18.52 -4.62
N PRO A 23 11.82 17.19 -4.47
CA PRO A 23 12.57 16.52 -3.41
C PRO A 23 14.08 16.69 -3.62
N SER A 24 14.82 16.72 -2.52
CA SER A 24 16.29 16.74 -2.57
C SER A 24 16.89 15.61 -1.73
N TYR A 25 18.14 15.24 -2.03
CA TYR A 25 18.82 14.14 -1.33
C TYR A 25 20.27 14.47 -0.98
N CYS A 26 20.84 13.75 0.00
CA CYS A 26 22.28 13.59 0.12
C CYS A 26 22.59 12.28 0.86
N PHE A 27 23.85 11.86 0.77
CA PHE A 27 24.40 10.86 1.68
C PHE A 27 25.21 11.59 2.75
N VAL A 28 25.16 11.16 3.99
CA VAL A 28 25.97 11.75 5.07
C VAL A 28 26.95 10.71 5.57
N LEU A 29 28.24 11.03 5.43
CA LEU A 29 29.34 10.31 6.02
C LEU A 29 30.20 11.32 6.79
N ASP A 30 30.60 10.99 8.02
CA ASP A 30 31.40 11.87 8.88
C ASP A 30 30.84 13.31 9.03
N ARG A 31 29.50 13.44 9.04
CA ARG A 31 28.75 14.71 9.14
C ARG A 31 28.92 15.67 7.95
N GLU A 32 29.38 15.17 6.81
CA GLU A 32 29.42 15.92 5.57
C GLU A 32 28.36 15.40 4.58
N PRO A 33 27.55 16.28 3.97
CA PRO A 33 26.68 15.89 2.88
C PRO A 33 27.52 15.60 1.62
N LEU A 34 27.36 14.39 1.10
CA LEU A 34 27.99 13.85 -0.09
C LEU A 34 26.95 13.65 -1.19
N SER A 35 27.36 13.88 -2.43
CA SER A 35 26.61 13.41 -3.59
C SER A 35 26.64 11.88 -3.69
N GLY A 36 25.74 11.31 -4.49
CA GLY A 36 25.75 9.86 -4.73
C GLY A 36 27.07 9.36 -5.32
N GLU A 37 27.73 10.16 -6.16
CA GLU A 37 29.07 9.86 -6.67
C GLU A 37 30.12 9.89 -5.56
N GLN A 38 30.14 10.95 -4.75
CA GLN A 38 31.11 11.06 -3.66
C GLN A 38 30.97 9.90 -2.66
N TYR A 39 29.74 9.55 -2.31
CA TYR A 39 29.44 8.45 -1.40
C TYR A 39 29.88 7.09 -1.96
N ILE A 40 29.48 6.73 -3.19
CA ILE A 40 29.82 5.41 -3.76
C ILE A 40 31.33 5.26 -3.96
N ARG A 41 32.05 6.36 -4.24
CA ARG A 41 33.52 6.35 -4.41
C ARG A 41 34.29 6.12 -3.12
N THR A 42 33.68 6.37 -1.96
CA THR A 42 34.27 5.97 -0.67
C THR A 42 34.41 4.45 -0.55
N TYR A 43 33.48 3.69 -1.15
CA TYR A 43 33.46 2.22 -1.10
C TYR A 43 34.07 1.57 -2.34
N TYR A 44 33.91 2.22 -3.50
CA TYR A 44 34.40 1.74 -4.79
C TYR A 44 35.26 2.83 -5.45
N PRO A 45 36.52 3.01 -4.96
CA PRO A 45 37.46 3.92 -5.59
C PRO A 45 37.67 3.56 -7.06
N ILE A 46 37.96 4.56 -7.89
CA ILE A 46 38.29 4.35 -9.30
C ILE A 46 39.49 3.39 -9.35
N PRO A 47 39.39 2.24 -10.05
CA PRO A 47 40.50 1.30 -10.14
C PRO A 47 41.71 1.98 -10.80
N GLU A 48 42.87 1.93 -10.15
CA GLU A 48 44.12 2.50 -10.68
C GLU A 48 44.71 1.63 -11.81
N ASP A 49 44.37 0.34 -11.85
CA ASP A 49 44.81 -0.63 -12.87
C ASP A 49 43.65 -1.57 -13.28
N GLU A 50 43.56 -1.90 -14.57
CA GLU A 50 42.54 -2.78 -15.16
C GLU A 50 42.64 -4.26 -14.73
N GLY A 51 43.64 -4.62 -13.91
CA GLY A 51 44.11 -6.00 -13.74
C GLY A 51 43.50 -6.85 -12.61
N GLU A 52 42.84 -6.28 -11.61
CA GLU A 52 42.31 -7.04 -10.45
C GLU A 52 40.79 -6.87 -10.28
N VAL A 53 40.03 -7.61 -11.08
CA VAL A 53 38.54 -7.60 -11.07
C VAL A 53 37.99 -8.95 -10.62
N HIS A 54 38.42 -9.44 -9.45
CA HIS A 54 37.70 -10.52 -8.77
C HIS A 54 37.07 -9.99 -7.50
N GLY A 55 35.76 -9.72 -7.58
CA GLY A 55 34.91 -9.36 -6.43
C GLY A 55 34.42 -7.91 -6.39
N ARG A 56 35.03 -6.98 -7.12
CA ARG A 56 34.57 -5.58 -7.19
C ARG A 56 33.34 -5.44 -8.09
N ILE A 57 32.41 -4.56 -7.69
CA ILE A 57 31.34 -4.07 -8.57
C ILE A 57 32.01 -3.45 -9.81
N SER A 58 31.50 -3.73 -11.01
CA SER A 58 32.08 -3.16 -12.23
C SER A 58 31.97 -1.64 -12.21
N GLU A 59 32.97 -0.94 -12.73
CA GLU A 59 32.95 0.52 -12.87
C GLU A 59 31.69 0.99 -13.63
N ASP A 60 31.27 0.23 -14.64
CA ASP A 60 30.01 0.47 -15.36
C ASP A 60 28.79 0.47 -14.45
N SER A 61 28.74 -0.40 -13.44
CA SER A 61 27.63 -0.44 -12.47
C SER A 61 27.66 0.77 -11.55
N VAL A 62 28.84 1.24 -11.14
CA VAL A 62 29.01 2.48 -10.36
C VAL A 62 28.52 3.68 -11.16
N LEU A 63 28.97 3.82 -12.40
CA LEU A 63 28.56 4.91 -13.30
C LEU A 63 27.05 4.87 -13.60
N LYS A 64 26.48 3.67 -13.75
CA LYS A 64 25.03 3.51 -13.93
C LYS A 64 24.25 3.95 -12.69
N ALA A 65 24.73 3.63 -11.49
CA ALA A 65 24.10 4.08 -10.24
C ALA A 65 24.19 5.61 -10.08
N VAL A 66 25.37 6.19 -10.31
CA VAL A 66 25.59 7.65 -10.24
C VAL A 66 24.72 8.40 -11.25
N SER A 67 24.66 7.92 -12.49
CA SER A 67 23.84 8.55 -13.52
C SER A 67 22.34 8.49 -13.20
N GLY A 68 21.86 7.46 -12.50
CA GLY A 68 20.46 7.32 -12.08
C GLY A 68 19.96 8.40 -11.11
N ILE A 69 20.86 9.08 -10.39
CA ILE A 69 20.55 10.16 -9.44
C ILE A 69 21.24 11.48 -9.80
N SER A 70 21.88 11.54 -10.96
CA SER A 70 22.49 12.76 -11.48
C SER A 70 21.39 13.75 -11.87
N GLY A 71 21.54 15.01 -11.42
CA GLY A 71 20.56 16.07 -11.65
C GLY A 71 19.45 16.18 -10.59
N VAL A 72 19.36 15.24 -9.64
CA VAL A 72 18.49 15.42 -8.47
C VAL A 72 19.12 16.45 -7.53
N LYS A 73 18.31 17.36 -7.00
CA LYS A 73 18.74 18.44 -6.09
C LYS A 73 19.40 17.86 -4.84
N MET A 74 20.49 18.50 -4.42
CA MET A 74 21.24 18.10 -3.23
C MET A 74 20.71 18.80 -1.97
N VAL A 75 20.56 18.06 -0.88
CA VAL A 75 20.39 18.63 0.47
C VAL A 75 21.69 19.31 0.88
N THR A 76 21.60 20.55 1.37
CA THR A 76 22.77 21.33 1.79
C THR A 76 23.08 21.12 3.27
N LEU A 77 24.31 21.47 3.67
CA LEU A 77 24.71 21.42 5.07
C LEU A 77 23.86 22.36 5.95
N GLU A 78 23.40 23.47 5.39
CA GLU A 78 22.46 24.39 6.03
C GLU A 78 21.14 23.71 6.39
N VAL A 79 20.55 22.97 5.44
CA VAL A 79 19.30 22.23 5.66
C VAL A 79 19.51 21.12 6.70
N LEU A 80 20.66 20.43 6.68
CA LEU A 80 21.01 19.45 7.72
C LEU A 80 21.19 20.10 9.10
N ALA A 81 21.79 21.29 9.18
CA ALA A 81 21.97 22.03 10.43
C ALA A 81 20.67 22.66 10.95
N GLU A 82 19.69 22.91 10.09
CA GLU A 82 18.34 23.28 10.47
C GLU A 82 17.60 22.09 11.09
N ALA A 83 17.64 20.93 10.43
CA ALA A 83 16.97 19.72 10.88
C ALA A 83 17.61 19.08 12.13
N TRP A 84 18.95 19.04 12.19
CA TRP A 84 19.74 18.48 13.31
C TRP A 84 20.84 19.44 13.78
N PRO A 85 20.46 20.52 14.51
CA PRO A 85 21.40 21.58 14.85
C PRO A 85 22.58 21.13 15.71
N ASP A 86 22.35 20.20 16.65
CA ASP A 86 23.41 19.75 17.57
C ASP A 86 24.50 18.93 16.87
N GLU A 87 24.21 18.38 15.68
CA GLU A 87 25.11 17.50 14.95
C GLU A 87 25.91 18.26 13.88
N PHE A 88 25.24 19.14 13.12
CA PHE A 88 25.81 19.79 11.93
C PHE A 88 26.20 21.26 12.12
N ARG A 89 25.74 21.95 13.19
CA ARG A 89 26.08 23.37 13.39
C ARG A 89 27.58 23.63 13.45
N LYS A 90 28.36 22.75 14.10
CA LYS A 90 29.82 22.87 14.16
C LYS A 90 30.49 22.75 12.78
N ALA A 91 29.98 21.87 11.92
CA ALA A 91 30.48 21.69 10.57
C ALA A 91 30.16 22.94 9.72
N LEU A 92 28.96 23.50 9.87
CA LEU A 92 28.55 24.73 9.21
C LEU A 92 29.43 25.92 9.64
N GLU A 93 29.61 26.12 10.94
CA GLU A 93 30.47 27.17 11.51
C GLU A 93 31.93 27.05 11.03
N SER A 94 32.46 25.82 10.95
CA SER A 94 33.80 25.55 10.45
C SER A 94 33.97 25.91 8.97
N ARG A 95 32.96 25.60 8.16
CA ARG A 95 32.95 25.93 6.73
C ARG A 95 32.85 27.43 6.48
N ASP A 96 32.04 28.13 7.27
CA ASP A 96 31.90 29.59 7.17
C ASP A 96 33.17 30.33 7.62
N ALA A 97 33.84 29.83 8.66
CA ALA A 97 35.17 30.31 9.05
C ALA A 97 36.23 30.12 7.95
N GLN A 98 36.06 29.11 7.09
CA GLN A 98 36.94 28.85 5.94
C GLN A 98 36.57 29.71 4.72
N LYS A 99 35.30 30.10 4.57
CA LYS A 99 34.77 30.91 3.47
C LYS A 99 34.90 32.42 3.67
N SER A 100 35.30 32.91 4.84
CA SER A 100 35.53 34.35 5.10
C SER A 100 36.78 34.91 4.39
N ARG A 101 36.77 34.90 3.05
CA ARG A 101 37.53 35.77 2.16
C ARG A 101 36.53 36.39 1.18
N PRO A 102 36.24 37.71 1.27
CA PRO A 102 34.98 38.25 0.76
C PRO A 102 34.98 38.41 -0.77
N LYS A 103 33.95 37.87 -1.42
CA LYS A 103 33.40 38.39 -2.68
C LYS A 103 31.93 38.69 -2.46
N ALA A 104 31.59 39.98 -2.50
CA ALA A 104 30.24 40.48 -2.42
C ALA A 104 29.57 40.37 -3.80
N THR A 105 28.34 39.87 -3.83
CA THR A 105 27.15 40.46 -4.48
C THR A 105 25.99 39.49 -4.33
N ASP A 106 25.01 39.82 -3.50
CA ASP A 106 23.67 39.22 -3.54
C ASP A 106 22.65 40.34 -3.80
N ILE A 107 21.72 40.06 -4.71
CA ILE A 107 20.52 40.85 -5.03
C ILE A 107 19.33 40.05 -4.46
N PRO A 108 18.39 40.67 -3.72
CA PRO A 108 17.23 39.95 -3.19
C PRO A 108 16.11 39.80 -4.26
N PRO A 109 15.31 38.71 -4.21
CA PRO A 109 14.21 38.51 -5.14
C PRO A 109 12.96 39.33 -4.74
N ASP A 110 12.23 39.68 -5.78
CA ASP A 110 10.98 40.43 -5.83
C ASP A 110 9.89 39.84 -4.92
N VAL A 111 9.27 40.68 -4.11
CA VAL A 111 8.03 40.39 -3.38
C VAL A 111 6.89 40.92 -4.25
N GLU A 112 6.39 40.08 -5.16
CA GLU A 112 5.15 40.38 -5.88
C GLU A 112 3.98 40.42 -4.89
N SER A 113 3.47 41.63 -4.66
CA SER A 113 2.31 41.86 -3.81
C SER A 113 1.05 41.31 -4.46
N ILE A 114 0.51 40.24 -3.86
CA ILE A 114 -0.81 39.67 -4.15
C ILE A 114 -1.87 40.66 -3.68
N VAL A 115 -2.31 41.56 -4.56
CA VAL A 115 -3.52 42.34 -4.33
C VAL A 115 -4.67 41.57 -4.99
N SER A 116 -5.50 40.91 -4.18
CA SER A 116 -6.69 40.21 -4.65
C SER A 116 -7.60 41.16 -5.44
N SER A 117 -8.12 40.72 -6.57
CA SER A 117 -8.98 41.56 -7.42
C SER A 117 -10.25 41.98 -6.66
N LEU A 118 -10.75 43.20 -6.90
CA LEU A 118 -12.02 43.67 -6.33
C LEU A 118 -13.19 42.73 -6.66
N THR A 119 -13.11 42.03 -7.80
CA THR A 119 -14.08 41.00 -8.20
C THR A 119 -14.11 39.81 -7.26
N ASP A 120 -12.96 39.44 -6.71
CA ASP A 120 -12.80 38.26 -5.85
C ASP A 120 -13.32 38.61 -4.47
N ILE A 121 -12.96 39.79 -3.96
CA ILE A 121 -13.50 40.32 -2.69
C ILE A 121 -15.04 40.40 -2.76
N SER A 122 -15.60 40.99 -3.82
CA SER A 122 -17.05 41.13 -3.99
C SER A 122 -17.74 39.78 -4.12
N LEU A 123 -17.13 38.82 -4.82
CA LEU A 123 -17.69 37.47 -4.97
C LEU A 123 -17.64 36.68 -3.65
N SER A 124 -16.56 36.78 -2.87
CA SER A 124 -16.50 36.13 -1.55
C SER A 124 -17.58 36.68 -0.63
N LEU A 125 -17.78 38.01 -0.61
CA LEU A 125 -18.87 38.65 0.14
C LEU A 125 -20.25 38.17 -0.34
N ALA A 126 -20.47 38.05 -1.65
CA ALA A 126 -21.74 37.57 -2.19
C ALA A 126 -22.01 36.09 -1.83
N ILE A 127 -21.01 35.21 -1.95
CA ILE A 127 -21.12 33.80 -1.54
C ILE A 127 -21.38 33.71 -0.04
N THR A 128 -20.66 34.50 0.76
CA THR A 128 -20.82 34.59 2.21
C THR A 128 -22.24 34.97 2.57
N HIS A 129 -22.76 36.06 1.99
CA HIS A 129 -24.11 36.54 2.24
C HIS A 129 -25.17 35.51 1.84
N ALA A 130 -25.07 34.95 0.63
CA ALA A 130 -26.04 33.98 0.12
C ALA A 130 -26.05 32.67 0.95
N VAL A 131 -24.89 32.27 1.47
CA VAL A 131 -24.76 31.13 2.40
C VAL A 131 -25.38 31.43 3.76
N GLU A 132 -25.11 32.61 4.32
CA GLU A 132 -25.57 32.99 5.67
C GLU A 132 -27.06 33.34 5.72
N SER A 133 -27.61 33.88 4.64
CA SER A 133 -29.04 34.19 4.54
C SER A 133 -29.90 32.93 4.49
N GLY A 134 -29.34 31.81 4.03
CA GLY A 134 -30.07 30.57 3.79
C GLY A 134 -31.15 30.71 2.71
N GLU A 135 -31.10 31.78 1.92
CA GLU A 135 -32.04 32.03 0.84
C GLU A 135 -31.56 31.31 -0.42
N ASP A 136 -32.15 30.13 -0.68
CA ASP A 136 -31.85 29.28 -1.85
C ASP A 136 -31.88 30.07 -3.18
N SER A 137 -32.71 31.11 -3.28
CA SER A 137 -32.84 31.96 -4.48
C SER A 137 -31.59 32.77 -4.82
N GLU A 138 -30.78 33.18 -3.83
CA GLU A 138 -29.52 33.91 -4.09
C GLU A 138 -28.42 32.95 -4.57
N LEU A 139 -28.34 31.77 -3.96
CA LEU A 139 -27.44 30.70 -4.35
C LEU A 139 -27.77 30.15 -5.75
N GLU A 140 -29.06 30.01 -6.07
CA GLU A 140 -29.51 29.64 -7.41
C GLU A 140 -29.01 30.63 -8.47
N GLN A 141 -29.11 31.95 -8.22
CA GLN A 141 -28.60 32.95 -9.16
C GLN A 141 -27.10 32.79 -9.43
N LEU A 142 -26.31 32.46 -8.40
CA LEU A 142 -24.88 32.16 -8.55
C LEU A 142 -24.65 30.87 -9.35
N THR A 143 -25.53 29.86 -9.21
CA THR A 143 -25.47 28.64 -10.03
C THR A 143 -25.84 28.86 -11.49
N PHE A 144 -26.45 29.99 -11.88
CA PHE A 144 -26.72 30.30 -13.30
C PHE A 144 -25.62 31.13 -13.97
N LEU A 145 -24.76 31.80 -13.19
CA LEU A 145 -23.65 32.56 -13.76
C LEU A 145 -22.62 31.63 -14.40
N PRO A 146 -22.07 31.96 -15.59
CA PRO A 146 -20.88 31.28 -16.11
C PRO A 146 -19.77 31.41 -15.06
N LEU A 147 -19.34 30.31 -14.45
CA LEU A 147 -18.30 30.36 -13.41
C LEU A 147 -16.90 30.45 -14.02
N LEU A 148 -16.78 30.65 -15.34
CA LEU A 148 -15.56 30.53 -16.12
C LEU A 148 -14.37 31.22 -15.45
N GLY A 149 -13.49 30.42 -14.86
CA GLY A 149 -12.25 30.86 -14.19
C GLY A 149 -12.41 31.27 -12.71
N LYS A 150 -13.59 31.13 -12.13
CA LYS A 150 -13.92 31.44 -10.73
C LYS A 150 -14.28 30.21 -9.89
N ALA A 151 -14.40 29.03 -10.50
CA ALA A 151 -14.75 27.80 -9.81
C ALA A 151 -13.77 27.45 -8.66
N SER A 152 -12.47 27.66 -8.86
CA SER A 152 -11.44 27.47 -7.81
C SER A 152 -11.65 28.41 -6.62
N PHE A 153 -11.97 29.68 -6.90
CA PHE A 153 -12.28 30.67 -5.90
C PHE A 153 -13.54 30.33 -5.10
N ILE A 154 -14.61 29.91 -5.79
CA ILE A 154 -15.87 29.46 -5.16
C ILE A 154 -15.60 28.25 -4.26
N LYS A 155 -14.88 27.25 -4.75
CA LYS A 155 -14.50 26.07 -3.97
C LYS A 155 -13.75 26.47 -2.69
N SER A 156 -12.78 27.39 -2.80
CA SER A 156 -12.03 27.90 -1.64
C SER A 156 -12.92 28.67 -0.66
N ALA A 157 -13.76 29.59 -1.15
CA ALA A 157 -14.64 30.39 -0.30
C ALA A 157 -15.69 29.54 0.45
N LEU A 158 -16.14 28.44 -0.16
CA LEU A 158 -17.02 27.47 0.46
C LEU A 158 -16.30 26.56 1.48
N ARG A 159 -15.00 26.28 1.26
CA ARG A 159 -14.16 25.46 2.14
C ARG A 159 -13.91 26.11 3.49
N ASP A 160 -13.71 27.43 3.52
CA ASP A 160 -13.39 28.20 4.75
C ASP A 160 -14.56 28.28 5.76
N ARG A 161 -15.66 27.55 5.53
CA ARG A 161 -16.86 27.54 6.37
C ARG A 161 -16.79 26.43 7.43
N PRO A 162 -16.98 26.76 8.72
CA PRO A 162 -16.89 25.76 9.79
C PRO A 162 -18.03 24.73 9.77
N ALA A 163 -19.20 25.09 9.24
CA ALA A 163 -20.31 24.19 8.97
C ALA A 163 -20.79 24.42 7.54
N PHE A 164 -20.85 23.36 6.74
CA PHE A 164 -21.26 23.47 5.35
C PHE A 164 -22.80 23.51 5.25
N PRO A 165 -23.40 24.55 4.66
CA PRO A 165 -24.86 24.64 4.53
C PRO A 165 -25.37 23.72 3.40
N ASP A 166 -26.52 23.09 3.61
CA ASP A 166 -27.14 22.22 2.59
C ASP A 166 -27.43 22.97 1.27
N ALA A 167 -27.82 24.24 1.37
CA ALA A 167 -28.11 25.10 0.22
C ALA A 167 -26.89 25.36 -0.69
N ALA A 168 -25.66 25.20 -0.18
CA ALA A 168 -24.45 25.41 -0.99
C ALA A 168 -23.98 24.15 -1.75
N VAL A 169 -24.59 22.98 -1.51
CA VAL A 169 -24.22 21.73 -2.18
C VAL A 169 -24.30 21.86 -3.71
N PRO A 170 -25.39 22.39 -4.32
CA PRO A 170 -25.46 22.53 -5.78
C PRO A 170 -24.38 23.45 -6.36
N LEU A 171 -24.02 24.52 -5.64
CA LEU A 171 -22.96 25.44 -6.08
C LEU A 171 -21.59 24.76 -6.06
N LEU A 172 -21.30 23.96 -5.03
CA LEU A 172 -20.07 23.18 -4.95
C LEU A 172 -19.99 22.13 -6.07
N VAL A 173 -21.08 21.39 -6.33
CA VAL A 173 -21.14 20.42 -7.44
C VAL A 173 -20.82 21.09 -8.77
N LYS A 174 -21.42 22.27 -9.04
CA LYS A 174 -21.15 23.02 -10.26
C LYS A 174 -19.68 23.45 -10.36
N ALA A 175 -19.08 23.91 -9.25
CA ALA A 175 -17.68 24.28 -9.20
C ALA A 175 -16.76 23.08 -9.50
N LEU A 176 -17.04 21.91 -8.91
CA LEU A 176 -16.28 20.67 -9.16
C LEU A 176 -16.39 20.22 -10.62
N GLN A 177 -17.58 20.29 -11.22
CA GLN A 177 -17.79 19.99 -12.64
C GLN A 177 -16.98 20.91 -13.56
N GLU A 178 -16.95 22.21 -13.27
CA GLU A 178 -16.18 23.17 -14.08
C GLU A 178 -14.66 22.98 -13.93
N LEU A 179 -14.20 22.62 -12.72
CA LEU A 179 -12.82 22.24 -12.45
C LEU A 179 -12.44 20.87 -13.05
N LYS A 180 -13.42 20.14 -13.62
CA LYS A 180 -13.27 18.76 -14.11
C LYS A 180 -12.84 17.78 -13.02
N GLU A 181 -13.15 18.08 -11.77
CA GLU A 181 -12.96 17.22 -10.61
C GLU A 181 -14.15 16.26 -10.45
N THR A 182 -14.48 15.51 -11.51
CA THR A 182 -15.63 14.59 -11.52
C THR A 182 -15.23 13.14 -11.26
N THR A 183 -13.96 12.79 -11.51
CA THR A 183 -13.43 11.43 -11.29
C THR A 183 -12.58 11.33 -10.03
N ALA A 184 -11.75 12.35 -9.79
CA ALA A 184 -11.00 12.51 -8.54
C ALA A 184 -11.54 13.76 -7.83
N VAL A 185 -12.42 13.53 -6.86
CA VAL A 185 -13.14 14.58 -6.15
C VAL A 185 -12.38 14.91 -4.88
N ASP A 186 -11.91 16.15 -4.78
CA ASP A 186 -11.21 16.66 -3.60
C ASP A 186 -12.12 17.53 -2.73
N LEU A 187 -12.58 16.97 -1.62
CA LEU A 187 -13.38 17.64 -0.59
C LEU A 187 -12.59 17.78 0.72
N SER A 188 -11.25 17.86 0.65
CA SER A 188 -10.45 18.12 1.85
C SER A 188 -10.81 19.46 2.49
N ASP A 189 -10.72 19.50 3.82
CA ASP A 189 -10.93 20.69 4.67
C ASP A 189 -12.35 21.25 4.66
N PHE A 190 -13.30 20.56 4.02
CA PHE A 190 -14.70 20.94 4.10
C PHE A 190 -15.37 20.40 5.36
N GLY A 191 -16.16 21.24 6.02
CA GLY A 191 -17.07 20.84 7.11
C GLY A 191 -18.35 20.15 6.64
N LEU A 192 -18.24 19.13 5.77
CA LEU A 192 -19.38 18.40 5.19
C LEU A 192 -19.85 17.24 6.07
N SER A 193 -21.16 17.12 6.25
CA SER A 193 -21.78 15.90 6.80
C SER A 193 -21.72 14.72 5.80
N SER A 194 -21.90 13.50 6.29
CA SER A 194 -21.92 12.30 5.44
C SER A 194 -23.05 12.34 4.40
N GLU A 195 -24.22 12.85 4.78
CA GLU A 195 -25.38 13.02 3.90
C GLU A 195 -25.09 14.01 2.77
N GLN A 196 -24.37 15.10 3.06
CA GLN A 196 -23.95 16.06 2.04
C GLN A 196 -22.92 15.48 1.08
N VAL A 197 -21.92 14.72 1.58
CA VAL A 197 -20.95 14.02 0.72
C VAL A 197 -21.68 13.09 -0.24
N VAL A 198 -22.66 12.31 0.24
CA VAL A 198 -23.48 11.42 -0.59
C VAL A 198 -24.30 12.21 -1.63
N LYS A 199 -24.88 13.37 -1.28
CA LYS A 199 -25.59 14.23 -2.24
C LYS A 199 -24.64 14.74 -3.34
N ILE A 200 -23.44 15.18 -2.96
CA ILE A 200 -22.43 15.72 -3.89
C ILE A 200 -22.00 14.64 -4.89
N VAL A 201 -21.55 13.49 -4.40
CA VAL A 201 -21.06 12.39 -5.26
C VAL A 201 -22.16 11.82 -6.15
N PHE A 202 -23.40 11.73 -5.67
CA PHE A 202 -24.54 11.35 -6.51
C PHE A 202 -24.79 12.35 -7.65
N ALA A 203 -24.64 13.65 -7.38
CA ALA A 203 -24.83 14.70 -8.38
C ALA A 203 -23.67 14.78 -9.40
N LEU A 204 -22.47 14.31 -9.05
CA LEU A 204 -21.34 14.17 -9.97
C LEU A 204 -21.46 12.94 -10.87
N GLY A 205 -22.24 11.93 -10.44
CA GLY A 205 -22.55 10.72 -11.18
C GLY A 205 -21.59 9.55 -10.90
N ASP A 206 -21.77 8.44 -11.60
CA ASP A 206 -21.07 7.16 -11.36
C ASP A 206 -19.57 7.15 -11.72
N GLY A 207 -19.01 8.30 -12.11
CA GLY A 207 -17.63 8.44 -12.55
C GLY A 207 -16.61 8.70 -11.43
N VAL A 208 -17.05 8.79 -10.18
CA VAL A 208 -16.19 9.09 -9.02
C VAL A 208 -15.39 7.84 -8.61
N ASP A 209 -14.11 7.81 -8.96
CA ASP A 209 -13.19 6.72 -8.64
C ASP A 209 -12.32 7.03 -7.41
N SER A 210 -12.09 8.32 -7.12
CA SER A 210 -11.27 8.78 -6.00
C SER A 210 -11.97 9.90 -5.24
N LEU A 211 -12.01 9.78 -3.91
CA LEU A 211 -12.63 10.74 -3.01
C LEU A 211 -11.66 11.09 -1.87
N ASN A 212 -11.36 12.38 -1.73
CA ASN A 212 -10.59 12.91 -0.60
C ASN A 212 -11.50 13.66 0.35
N LEU A 213 -11.56 13.22 1.61
CA LEU A 213 -12.32 13.80 2.71
C LEU A 213 -11.39 14.22 3.86
N SER A 214 -10.10 14.36 3.60
CA SER A 214 -9.12 14.67 4.64
C SER A 214 -9.49 15.96 5.39
N PHE A 215 -9.21 15.98 6.69
CA PHE A 215 -9.47 17.11 7.59
C PHE A 215 -10.96 17.47 7.73
N ASN A 216 -11.88 16.56 7.39
CA ASN A 216 -13.29 16.77 7.65
C ASN A 216 -13.63 16.41 9.12
N PRO A 217 -14.17 17.36 9.92
CA PRO A 217 -14.43 17.15 11.33
C PRO A 217 -15.74 16.40 11.63
N TYR A 218 -16.56 16.07 10.63
CA TYR A 218 -17.91 15.50 10.83
C TYR A 218 -18.10 14.10 10.23
N ILE A 219 -17.12 13.55 9.50
CA ILE A 219 -17.21 12.21 8.94
C ILE A 219 -16.92 11.16 10.02
N THR A 220 -17.82 10.18 10.15
CA THR A 220 -17.72 9.04 11.07
C THR A 220 -17.55 7.73 10.31
N ALA A 221 -17.30 6.62 11.02
CA ALA A 221 -17.24 5.28 10.40
C ALA A 221 -18.56 4.87 9.73
N ASP A 222 -19.73 5.17 10.32
CA ASP A 222 -21.03 4.96 9.66
C ASP A 222 -21.19 5.88 8.43
N GLY A 223 -20.61 7.07 8.47
CA GLY A 223 -20.48 7.96 7.32
C GLY A 223 -19.74 7.31 6.16
N ILE A 224 -18.57 6.72 6.41
CA ILE A 224 -17.80 5.95 5.41
C ILE A 224 -18.67 4.85 4.81
N ARG A 225 -19.38 4.08 5.66
CA ARG A 225 -20.28 3.03 5.22
C ARG A 225 -21.35 3.56 4.25
N LYS A 226 -22.03 4.65 4.59
CA LYS A 226 -23.04 5.29 3.72
C LYS A 226 -22.44 5.73 2.38
N ILE A 227 -21.24 6.32 2.41
CA ILE A 227 -20.53 6.79 1.23
C ILE A 227 -20.16 5.61 0.31
N LEU A 228 -19.60 4.52 0.86
CA LEU A 228 -19.24 3.33 0.08
C LEU A 228 -20.46 2.60 -0.50
N ILE A 229 -21.60 2.63 0.18
CA ILE A 229 -22.87 2.13 -0.37
C ILE A 229 -23.34 3.01 -1.53
N ALA A 230 -23.21 4.33 -1.42
CA ALA A 230 -23.60 5.27 -2.46
C ALA A 230 -22.66 5.21 -3.68
N ILE A 231 -21.38 4.90 -3.48
CA ILE A 231 -20.36 4.83 -4.53
C ILE A 231 -19.65 3.46 -4.49
N PRO A 232 -20.35 2.38 -4.89
CA PRO A 232 -19.79 1.03 -4.79
C PRO A 232 -18.57 0.78 -5.70
N ARG A 233 -18.28 1.70 -6.62
CA ARG A 233 -17.13 1.65 -7.56
C ARG A 233 -15.92 2.44 -7.06
N LEU A 234 -16.01 3.09 -5.90
CA LEU A 234 -14.93 3.91 -5.37
C LEU A 234 -13.65 3.08 -5.21
N LYS A 235 -12.56 3.52 -5.85
CA LYS A 235 -11.25 2.87 -5.79
C LYS A 235 -10.35 3.48 -4.72
N ARG A 236 -10.46 4.79 -4.48
CA ARG A 236 -9.62 5.50 -3.51
C ARG A 236 -10.45 6.34 -2.57
N LEU A 237 -10.20 6.16 -1.27
CA LEU A 237 -10.75 7.00 -0.22
C LEU A 237 -9.61 7.52 0.66
N VAL A 238 -9.51 8.84 0.79
CA VAL A 238 -8.54 9.51 1.65
C VAL A 238 -9.27 10.19 2.79
N ILE A 239 -8.99 9.78 4.02
CA ILE A 239 -9.67 10.22 5.25
C ILE A 239 -8.63 10.60 6.32
N MET A 240 -7.59 11.33 5.91
CA MET A 240 -6.51 11.74 6.80
C MET A 240 -6.96 12.88 7.70
N GLY A 241 -6.68 12.81 9.00
CA GLY A 241 -7.01 13.91 9.92
C GLY A 241 -8.51 14.11 10.16
N CYS A 242 -9.33 13.06 10.01
CA CYS A 242 -10.76 13.08 10.35
C CYS A 242 -10.96 12.62 11.80
N PRO A 243 -11.15 13.53 12.77
CA PRO A 243 -11.12 13.20 14.20
C PRO A 243 -12.28 12.32 14.68
N CYS A 244 -13.39 12.27 13.93
CA CYS A 244 -14.57 11.48 14.27
C CYS A 244 -14.54 10.04 13.72
N ILE A 245 -13.43 9.62 13.10
CA ILE A 245 -13.21 8.24 12.64
C ILE A 245 -12.30 7.56 13.65
N GLU A 246 -12.88 6.83 14.59
CA GLU A 246 -12.11 6.05 15.56
C GLU A 246 -11.50 4.81 14.90
N GLU A 247 -10.26 4.46 15.26
CA GLU A 247 -9.53 3.33 14.65
C GLU A 247 -10.29 2.01 14.81
N GLY A 248 -10.83 1.75 16.00
CA GLY A 248 -11.58 0.53 16.30
C GLY A 248 -12.85 0.40 15.48
N GLU A 249 -13.61 1.49 15.29
CA GLU A 249 -14.82 1.46 14.47
C GLU A 249 -14.51 1.21 12.99
N LEU A 250 -13.42 1.79 12.47
CA LEU A 250 -12.98 1.54 11.10
C LEU A 250 -12.55 0.08 10.91
N PHE A 251 -11.84 -0.51 11.87
CA PHE A 251 -11.45 -1.92 11.82
C PHE A 251 -12.65 -2.86 11.92
N GLU A 252 -13.60 -2.57 12.80
CA GLU A 252 -14.85 -3.33 12.87
C GLU A 252 -15.66 -3.22 11.57
N LEU A 253 -15.64 -2.07 10.90
CA LEU A 253 -16.28 -1.91 9.59
C LEU A 253 -15.58 -2.77 8.51
N LEU A 254 -14.25 -2.75 8.44
CA LEU A 254 -13.46 -3.59 7.53
C LEU A 254 -13.72 -5.09 7.76
N LYS A 255 -13.84 -5.50 9.03
CA LYS A 255 -14.06 -6.89 9.42
C LYS A 255 -15.50 -7.37 9.19
N SER A 256 -16.48 -6.56 9.58
CA SER A 256 -17.90 -6.93 9.52
C SER A 256 -18.52 -6.77 8.14
N GLN A 257 -18.01 -5.83 7.32
CA GLN A 257 -18.55 -5.51 6.00
C GLN A 257 -17.44 -5.39 4.94
N PRO A 258 -16.59 -6.42 4.75
CA PRO A 258 -15.46 -6.38 3.83
C PRO A 258 -15.88 -6.12 2.37
N LEU A 259 -17.11 -6.50 2.00
CA LEU A 259 -17.66 -6.30 0.65
C LEU A 259 -17.86 -4.82 0.28
N LEU A 260 -17.94 -3.91 1.26
CA LEU A 260 -17.98 -2.46 0.98
C LEU A 260 -16.66 -1.96 0.39
N PHE A 261 -15.56 -2.65 0.66
CA PHE A 261 -14.21 -2.27 0.26
C PHE A 261 -13.72 -3.07 -0.95
N LYS A 262 -14.58 -3.88 -1.58
CA LYS A 262 -14.17 -4.85 -2.59
C LYS A 262 -13.56 -4.24 -3.86
N ASN A 263 -13.92 -3.00 -4.19
CA ASN A 263 -13.37 -2.25 -5.31
C ASN A 263 -12.27 -1.26 -4.89
N MET A 264 -11.97 -1.18 -3.60
CA MET A 264 -10.96 -0.25 -3.10
C MET A 264 -9.54 -0.75 -3.39
N GLU A 265 -8.74 0.15 -3.95
CA GLU A 265 -7.31 0.02 -4.16
C GLU A 265 -6.52 0.74 -3.07
N ALA A 266 -7.08 1.84 -2.51
CA ALA A 266 -6.39 2.70 -1.57
C ALA A 266 -7.35 3.25 -0.51
N LEU A 267 -7.13 2.89 0.76
CA LEU A 267 -7.80 3.45 1.92
C LEU A 267 -6.76 4.16 2.81
N MET A 268 -6.69 5.49 2.71
CA MET A 268 -5.68 6.28 3.43
C MET A 268 -6.26 6.78 4.75
N HIS A 269 -5.87 6.11 5.84
CA HIS A 269 -6.17 6.48 7.22
C HIS A 269 -4.92 6.23 8.09
N PRO A 270 -4.58 7.08 9.07
CA PRO A 270 -3.36 6.90 9.87
C PRO A 270 -3.22 5.49 10.47
N ALA A 271 -4.32 4.92 10.99
CA ALA A 271 -4.33 3.58 11.58
C ALA A 271 -4.08 2.43 10.58
N ILE A 272 -4.26 2.68 9.28
CA ILE A 272 -4.00 1.71 8.19
C ILE A 272 -2.61 1.92 7.60
N LEU A 273 -2.08 3.14 7.68
CA LEU A 273 -0.74 3.52 7.23
C LEU A 273 0.34 3.22 8.29
N ASP A 274 -0.05 2.59 9.39
CA ASP A 274 0.82 2.23 10.48
C ASP A 274 1.60 0.94 10.16
N ILE A 275 2.93 1.02 10.26
CA ILE A 275 3.84 -0.10 9.99
C ILE A 275 4.07 -1.01 11.19
N ARG A 276 3.40 -0.77 12.33
CA ARG A 276 3.50 -1.61 13.53
C ARG A 276 3.19 -3.08 13.21
N GLN A 277 3.95 -3.98 13.83
CA GLN A 277 3.78 -5.41 13.71
C GLN A 277 3.39 -6.04 15.06
N PRO A 278 2.40 -6.95 15.10
CA PRO A 278 1.50 -7.30 13.99
C PRO A 278 0.58 -6.14 13.58
N PRO A 279 0.04 -6.13 12.34
CA PRO A 279 -1.00 -5.19 11.94
C PRO A 279 -2.17 -5.27 12.91
N VAL A 280 -2.64 -4.10 13.31
CA VAL A 280 -3.84 -3.96 14.14
C VAL A 280 -5.12 -4.02 13.31
N HIS A 281 -5.01 -3.79 12.00
CA HIS A 281 -6.13 -3.78 11.08
C HIS A 281 -6.42 -5.19 10.52
N PRO A 282 -7.67 -5.49 10.15
CA PRO A 282 -8.00 -6.71 9.42
C PRO A 282 -7.20 -6.81 8.13
N THR A 283 -6.70 -8.01 7.83
CA THR A 283 -5.98 -8.29 6.59
C THR A 283 -6.92 -8.98 5.60
N THR A 284 -7.00 -8.44 4.39
CA THR A 284 -7.87 -8.99 3.32
C THR A 284 -7.08 -9.76 2.28
N PHE A 285 -5.80 -9.41 2.06
CA PHE A 285 -4.89 -10.12 1.18
C PHE A 285 -3.48 -10.17 1.78
N THR A 286 -2.81 -11.32 1.67
CA THR A 286 -1.41 -11.49 2.08
C THR A 286 -0.58 -12.16 0.99
N PHE A 287 0.52 -11.55 0.59
CA PHE A 287 1.59 -12.26 -0.11
C PHE A 287 2.46 -12.99 0.90
N VAL A 288 2.79 -14.26 0.65
CA VAL A 288 3.67 -15.07 1.50
C VAL A 288 4.72 -15.76 0.63
N THR A 289 5.99 -15.66 1.04
CA THR A 289 7.09 -16.42 0.45
C THR A 289 8.00 -17.01 1.51
N ALA A 290 8.57 -18.18 1.22
CA ALA A 290 9.57 -18.81 2.05
C ALA A 290 10.77 -19.25 1.20
N VAL A 291 11.77 -18.36 1.13
CA VAL A 291 13.06 -18.63 0.48
C VAL A 291 14.03 -19.17 1.53
N THR A 292 14.64 -18.32 2.37
CA THR A 292 15.33 -18.74 3.61
C THR A 292 14.65 -18.31 4.89
N SER A 293 13.84 -17.26 4.81
CA SER A 293 12.99 -16.75 5.90
C SER A 293 11.57 -16.63 5.41
N LEU A 294 10.61 -16.71 6.34
CA LEU A 294 9.23 -16.39 6.03
C LEU A 294 9.12 -14.88 5.86
N GLN A 295 8.75 -14.46 4.65
CA GLN A 295 8.48 -13.07 4.33
C GLN A 295 7.05 -12.95 3.82
N GLY A 296 6.43 -11.81 4.09
CA GLY A 296 5.10 -11.55 3.60
C GLY A 296 4.76 -10.07 3.62
N SER A 297 3.67 -9.76 2.94
CA SER A 297 3.13 -8.42 2.82
C SER A 297 1.62 -8.53 2.90
N SER A 298 1.03 -7.85 3.88
CA SER A 298 -0.40 -7.89 4.16
C SER A 298 -1.06 -6.55 3.84
N LEU A 299 -2.23 -6.62 3.22
CA LEU A 299 -3.02 -5.47 2.78
C LEU A 299 -4.38 -5.43 3.49
N ALA A 300 -4.78 -4.24 3.93
CA ALA A 300 -6.10 -3.99 4.50
C ALA A 300 -7.20 -4.02 3.44
N VAL A 301 -6.92 -3.51 2.24
CA VAL A 301 -7.80 -3.53 1.06
C VAL A 301 -6.96 -3.87 -0.17
N PHE A 302 -7.59 -4.48 -1.18
CA PHE A 302 -6.92 -4.81 -2.44
C PHE A 302 -7.92 -4.89 -3.59
N SER A 303 -7.44 -4.64 -4.81
CA SER A 303 -8.15 -5.00 -6.04
C SER A 303 -7.45 -6.16 -6.76
N PRO A 304 -8.17 -6.99 -7.53
CA PRO A 304 -7.54 -8.03 -8.34
C PRO A 304 -6.49 -7.45 -9.30
N ALA A 305 -6.74 -6.27 -9.86
CA ALA A 305 -5.81 -5.58 -10.74
C ALA A 305 -4.50 -5.19 -10.03
N SER A 306 -4.57 -4.67 -8.79
CA SER A 306 -3.37 -4.34 -8.03
C SER A 306 -2.58 -5.60 -7.68
N VAL A 307 -3.26 -6.68 -7.26
CA VAL A 307 -2.59 -7.97 -6.95
C VAL A 307 -1.88 -8.54 -8.16
N VAL A 308 -2.54 -8.62 -9.32
CA VAL A 308 -1.93 -9.13 -10.56
C VAL A 308 -0.72 -8.29 -10.94
N GLN A 309 -0.84 -6.96 -10.91
CA GLN A 309 0.26 -6.06 -11.24
C GLN A 309 1.46 -6.23 -10.28
N SER A 310 1.22 -6.24 -8.96
CA SER A 310 2.25 -6.41 -7.94
C SER A 310 2.96 -7.76 -8.08
N LEU A 311 2.23 -8.83 -8.35
CA LEU A 311 2.79 -10.16 -8.59
C LEU A 311 3.64 -10.19 -9.86
N THR A 312 3.14 -9.63 -10.96
CA THR A 312 3.88 -9.52 -12.22
C THR A 312 5.22 -8.80 -12.02
N ASP A 313 5.20 -7.66 -11.31
CA ASP A 313 6.41 -6.88 -11.07
C ASP A 313 7.40 -7.63 -10.19
N LEU A 314 6.92 -8.25 -9.12
CA LEU A 314 7.75 -9.02 -8.20
C LEU A 314 8.38 -10.23 -8.89
N ILE A 315 7.57 -11.00 -9.61
CA ILE A 315 7.97 -12.24 -10.26
C ILE A 315 8.91 -11.98 -11.43
N ARG A 316 8.65 -10.93 -12.22
CA ARG A 316 9.58 -10.49 -13.28
C ARG A 316 10.97 -10.21 -12.74
N VAL A 317 11.06 -9.51 -11.60
CA VAL A 317 12.35 -9.24 -10.96
C VAL A 317 13.04 -10.53 -10.49
N MET A 318 12.27 -11.50 -10.00
CA MET A 318 12.80 -12.80 -9.57
C MET A 318 13.32 -13.67 -10.74
N TRP A 319 12.83 -13.46 -11.96
CA TRP A 319 13.14 -14.29 -13.12
C TRP A 319 13.93 -13.62 -14.24
N ALA A 320 14.31 -12.35 -14.08
CA ALA A 320 15.15 -11.69 -15.06
C ALA A 320 16.41 -12.53 -15.29
N GLU A 321 16.65 -12.99 -16.53
CA GLU A 321 17.74 -13.93 -16.86
C GLU A 321 19.13 -13.32 -16.63
N ASP A 322 19.22 -12.00 -16.73
CA ASP A 322 20.41 -11.20 -16.39
C ASP A 322 20.53 -10.94 -14.87
N ALA A 323 19.57 -11.41 -14.06
CA ALA A 323 19.68 -11.32 -12.62
C ALA A 323 20.81 -12.23 -12.18
N ASN A 324 21.98 -11.60 -11.97
CA ASN A 324 23.11 -12.13 -11.25
C ASN A 324 22.62 -13.09 -10.14
N PRO A 325 23.17 -14.30 -9.96
CA PRO A 325 22.81 -15.18 -8.84
C PRO A 325 22.78 -14.46 -7.48
N ARG A 326 23.53 -13.36 -7.37
CA ARG A 326 23.46 -12.40 -6.26
C ARG A 326 22.10 -11.74 -6.06
N LEU A 327 21.32 -11.40 -7.08
CA LEU A 327 19.98 -10.81 -6.95
C LEU A 327 18.99 -11.77 -6.29
N ALA A 328 19.04 -13.06 -6.60
CA ALA A 328 18.24 -14.06 -5.86
C ALA A 328 18.65 -14.12 -4.38
N TYR A 329 19.95 -14.01 -4.09
CA TYR A 329 20.48 -13.92 -2.72
C TYR A 329 20.15 -12.58 -2.03
N THR A 330 20.13 -11.47 -2.77
CA THR A 330 19.75 -10.15 -2.26
C THR A 330 18.26 -10.12 -1.98
N PHE A 331 17.43 -10.74 -2.81
CA PHE A 331 16.01 -10.93 -2.53
C PHE A 331 15.80 -11.79 -1.28
N ASP A 332 16.68 -12.76 -1.06
CA ASP A 332 16.62 -13.55 0.16
C ASP A 332 16.96 -12.74 1.44
N MET A 333 17.94 -11.82 1.34
CA MET A 333 18.32 -10.94 2.45
C MET A 333 17.40 -9.71 2.65
N TYR A 334 16.86 -9.14 1.57
CA TYR A 334 16.14 -7.87 1.55
C TYR A 334 14.76 -7.95 0.87
N GLY A 335 14.25 -9.16 0.61
CA GLY A 335 13.04 -9.40 -0.17
C GLY A 335 11.81 -8.68 0.37
N GLY A 336 11.75 -8.48 1.69
CA GLY A 336 10.72 -7.65 2.32
C GLY A 336 10.56 -6.29 1.62
N CYS A 337 11.65 -5.58 1.31
CA CYS A 337 11.56 -4.27 0.66
C CYS A 337 10.97 -4.35 -0.76
N ALA A 338 11.36 -5.35 -1.54
CA ALA A 338 10.84 -5.54 -2.90
C ALA A 338 9.36 -5.92 -2.89
N ILE A 339 8.97 -6.80 -1.97
CA ILE A 339 7.57 -7.19 -1.76
C ILE A 339 6.75 -5.96 -1.34
N THR A 340 7.20 -5.20 -0.33
CA THR A 340 6.54 -3.98 0.13
C THR A 340 6.42 -2.96 -1.01
N ALA A 341 7.47 -2.77 -1.80
CA ALA A 341 7.46 -1.82 -2.91
C ALA A 341 6.48 -2.21 -4.04
N ALA A 342 6.29 -3.51 -4.27
CA ALA A 342 5.32 -4.03 -5.23
C ALA A 342 3.89 -3.92 -4.72
N PHE A 343 3.63 -4.32 -3.48
CA PHE A 343 2.28 -4.30 -2.91
C PHE A 343 1.85 -2.93 -2.36
N SER A 344 2.76 -1.96 -2.26
CA SER A 344 2.40 -0.56 -2.02
C SER A 344 1.89 0.15 -3.27
N GLY A 345 2.17 -0.39 -4.47
CA GLY A 345 1.75 0.18 -5.74
C GLY A 345 0.30 -0.11 -6.08
N GLY A 346 -0.41 0.90 -6.60
CA GLY A 346 -1.70 0.71 -7.27
C GLY A 346 -1.53 0.09 -8.67
N ALA A 347 -2.64 -0.34 -9.27
CA ALA A 347 -2.66 -0.81 -10.65
C ALA A 347 -2.19 0.31 -11.59
N ARG A 348 -1.36 -0.04 -12.58
CA ARG A 348 -0.82 0.92 -13.54
C ARG A 348 -1.71 1.02 -14.78
N TRP A 349 -1.77 2.22 -15.35
CA TRP A 349 -2.35 2.41 -16.68
C TRP A 349 -1.43 1.79 -17.74
N PRO A 350 -1.97 1.32 -18.88
CA PRO A 350 -1.16 0.88 -20.00
C PRO A 350 -0.13 1.95 -20.40
N GLY A 351 1.14 1.56 -20.44
CA GLY A 351 2.26 2.46 -20.78
C GLY A 351 2.83 3.28 -19.61
N GLN A 352 2.21 3.26 -18.43
CA GLN A 352 2.74 3.93 -17.25
C GLN A 352 3.98 3.18 -16.71
N THR A 353 5.04 3.92 -16.43
CA THR A 353 6.27 3.36 -15.88
C THR A 353 6.13 3.01 -14.40
N TRP A 354 7.04 2.18 -13.89
CA TRP A 354 7.09 1.84 -12.46
C TRP A 354 7.25 3.07 -11.55
N SER A 355 8.05 4.05 -11.97
CA SER A 355 8.30 5.28 -11.22
C SER A 355 7.09 6.22 -11.16
N GLU A 356 6.18 6.13 -12.12
CA GLU A 356 4.96 6.93 -12.17
C GLU A 356 3.79 6.30 -11.40
N ARG A 357 3.98 5.09 -10.85
CA ARG A 357 2.91 4.35 -10.16
C ARG A 357 2.39 5.14 -8.96
N SER A 358 1.10 5.02 -8.69
CA SER A 358 0.54 5.54 -7.45
C SER A 358 0.93 4.64 -6.28
N VAL A 359 1.30 5.23 -5.14
CA VAL A 359 1.38 4.51 -3.87
C VAL A 359 -0.02 4.48 -3.28
N ALA A 360 -0.59 3.28 -3.18
CA ALA A 360 -1.98 3.02 -2.82
C ALA A 360 -2.12 2.46 -1.40
N ALA A 361 -1.09 1.77 -0.90
CA ALA A 361 -1.10 1.14 0.40
C ALA A 361 0.28 1.20 1.06
N ILE A 362 0.31 1.03 2.38
CA ILE A 362 1.53 0.72 3.12
C ILE A 362 1.36 -0.70 3.64
N PRO A 363 1.89 -1.70 2.93
CA PRO A 363 1.74 -3.07 3.38
C PRO A 363 2.51 -3.32 4.67
N THR A 364 1.95 -4.15 5.53
CA THR A 364 2.64 -4.61 6.73
C THR A 364 3.48 -5.83 6.40
N LEU A 365 4.76 -5.78 6.79
CA LEU A 365 5.75 -6.84 6.57
C LEU A 365 5.53 -8.05 7.49
N SER A 366 4.35 -8.63 7.44
CA SER A 366 3.96 -9.71 8.34
C SER A 366 3.10 -10.75 7.62
N PRO A 367 3.37 -12.05 7.87
CA PRO A 367 2.61 -13.16 7.29
C PRO A 367 1.34 -13.44 8.12
N ASP A 368 0.56 -12.41 8.50
CA ASP A 368 -0.55 -12.57 9.46
C ASP A 368 -1.68 -13.47 8.99
N PHE A 369 -1.79 -13.72 7.68
CA PHE A 369 -2.66 -14.77 7.16
C PHE A 369 -2.47 -16.09 7.93
N LEU A 370 -1.25 -16.41 8.37
CA LEU A 370 -0.96 -17.63 9.12
C LEU A 370 -1.49 -17.64 10.55
N ARG A 371 -1.81 -16.47 11.12
CA ARG A 371 -2.32 -16.35 12.50
C ARG A 371 -3.83 -16.56 12.55
N ASP A 372 -4.54 -15.78 11.74
CA ASP A 372 -6.00 -15.72 11.80
C ASP A 372 -6.69 -16.57 10.74
N LEU A 373 -5.93 -17.05 9.73
CA LEU A 373 -6.44 -17.79 8.57
C LEU A 373 -7.72 -17.13 8.04
N SER A 374 -7.61 -15.85 7.68
CA SER A 374 -8.72 -15.06 7.15
C SER A 374 -8.31 -14.34 5.87
N GLY A 375 -9.27 -14.15 4.97
CA GLY A 375 -9.03 -13.45 3.71
C GLY A 375 -8.32 -14.32 2.68
N TRP A 376 -7.58 -13.65 1.81
CA TRP A 376 -6.84 -14.26 0.71
C TRP A 376 -5.35 -14.26 0.98
N ALA A 377 -4.66 -15.28 0.50
CA ALA A 377 -3.21 -15.27 0.41
C ALA A 377 -2.73 -15.72 -0.95
N PHE A 378 -1.62 -15.16 -1.42
CA PHE A 378 -0.83 -15.74 -2.49
C PHE A 378 0.43 -16.31 -1.90
N VAL A 379 0.60 -17.62 -1.99
CA VAL A 379 1.81 -18.29 -1.52
C VAL A 379 2.69 -18.59 -2.72
N PHE A 380 3.95 -18.18 -2.60
CA PHE A 380 4.96 -18.38 -3.63
C PHE A 380 6.21 -18.98 -3.01
N GLN A 381 6.64 -20.14 -3.48
CA GLN A 381 7.92 -20.72 -3.11
C GLN A 381 8.80 -20.83 -4.34
N CYS A 382 9.87 -20.02 -4.36
CA CYS A 382 10.90 -20.07 -5.37
C CYS A 382 12.25 -20.26 -4.70
N HIS A 383 12.91 -21.38 -4.97
CA HIS A 383 14.18 -21.73 -4.36
C HIS A 383 15.13 -22.22 -5.44
N HIS A 384 16.21 -21.47 -5.67
CA HIS A 384 17.13 -21.72 -6.78
C HIS A 384 17.76 -23.13 -6.75
N SER A 385 17.96 -23.70 -5.57
CA SER A 385 18.55 -25.04 -5.40
C SER A 385 17.57 -26.18 -5.09
N ARG A 386 16.27 -25.92 -4.85
CA ARG A 386 15.31 -27.00 -4.60
C ARG A 386 14.62 -27.41 -5.89
N ARG A 387 14.15 -28.66 -5.91
CA ARG A 387 13.57 -29.30 -7.09
C ARG A 387 12.10 -28.94 -7.35
N HIS A 388 11.42 -28.25 -6.43
CA HIS A 388 10.00 -27.96 -6.55
C HIS A 388 9.72 -26.52 -6.12
N ASN A 389 9.43 -25.66 -7.09
CA ASN A 389 8.87 -24.34 -6.87
C ASN A 389 7.37 -24.42 -7.15
N PHE A 390 6.58 -23.74 -6.34
CA PHE A 390 5.13 -23.73 -6.51
C PHE A 390 4.52 -22.37 -6.19
N TYR A 391 3.31 -22.15 -6.70
CA TYR A 391 2.49 -20.99 -6.39
C TYR A 391 1.04 -21.40 -6.15
N GLY A 392 0.29 -20.60 -5.40
CA GLY A 392 -1.15 -20.80 -5.28
C GLY A 392 -1.84 -19.64 -4.57
N PHE A 393 -3.06 -19.34 -5.01
CA PHE A 393 -3.96 -18.49 -4.25
C PHE A 393 -4.69 -19.36 -3.23
N MET A 394 -4.67 -18.94 -1.98
CA MET A 394 -5.33 -19.60 -0.86
C MET A 394 -6.46 -18.71 -0.36
N ARG A 395 -7.60 -19.32 -0.08
CA ARG A 395 -8.69 -18.66 0.65
C ARG A 395 -9.01 -19.51 1.86
N ALA A 396 -8.94 -18.89 3.04
CA ALA A 396 -9.43 -19.55 4.24
C ALA A 396 -10.94 -19.36 4.38
N ARG A 397 -11.64 -20.40 4.81
CA ARG A 397 -13.07 -20.32 5.12
C ARG A 397 -13.28 -19.42 6.34
N PRO A 398 -14.31 -18.55 6.34
CA PRO A 398 -14.70 -17.85 7.55
C PRO A 398 -14.93 -18.85 8.69
N LEU A 399 -14.37 -18.58 9.87
CA LEU A 399 -14.51 -19.45 11.05
C LEU A 399 -16.00 -19.73 11.38
N GLU A 400 -16.88 -18.77 11.10
CA GLU A 400 -18.32 -18.91 11.30
C GLU A 400 -18.93 -20.04 10.47
N ASP A 401 -18.46 -20.26 9.24
CA ASP A 401 -18.95 -21.33 8.38
C ASP A 401 -18.42 -22.68 8.87
N VAL A 402 -17.17 -22.72 9.34
CA VAL A 402 -16.58 -23.91 9.98
C VAL A 402 -17.38 -24.31 11.23
N LEU A 403 -17.78 -23.34 12.06
CA LEU A 403 -18.58 -23.60 13.26
C LEU A 403 -20.01 -24.07 12.93
N LYS A 404 -20.63 -23.54 11.87
CA LYS A 404 -21.93 -24.02 11.39
C LYS A 404 -21.84 -25.46 10.91
N ASP A 405 -20.82 -25.80 10.13
CA ASP A 405 -20.60 -27.17 9.62
C ASP A 405 -20.31 -28.15 10.77
N ALA A 406 -19.51 -27.75 11.76
CA ALA A 406 -19.22 -28.56 12.93
C ALA A 406 -20.49 -28.87 13.75
N SER A 407 -21.34 -27.86 13.97
CA SER A 407 -22.60 -28.03 14.68
C SER A 407 -23.61 -28.94 13.96
N GLN A 408 -23.52 -29.03 12.62
CA GLN A 408 -24.37 -29.93 11.84
C GLN A 408 -23.83 -31.36 11.82
N THR A 409 -22.50 -31.53 11.82
CA THR A 409 -21.84 -32.84 11.77
C THR A 409 -21.96 -33.60 13.10
N GLU A 410 -21.86 -32.90 14.25
CA GLU A 410 -22.04 -33.52 15.58
C GLU A 410 -23.46 -34.09 15.79
N VAL A 411 -24.48 -33.52 15.13
CA VAL A 411 -25.86 -34.02 15.20
C VAL A 411 -26.03 -35.32 14.41
N THR A 412 -25.27 -35.52 13.33
CA THR A 412 -25.33 -36.74 12.53
C THR A 412 -24.51 -37.89 13.10
N ASP A 413 -23.34 -37.63 13.69
CA ASP A 413 -22.48 -38.68 14.27
C ASP A 413 -22.98 -39.18 15.64
N ALA A 414 -23.70 -38.35 16.41
CA ALA A 414 -24.36 -38.78 17.64
C ALA A 414 -25.47 -39.84 17.41
N THR A 415 -25.95 -39.99 16.16
CA THR A 415 -26.92 -41.04 15.78
C THR A 415 -26.29 -42.29 15.16
N ALA A 416 -25.00 -42.29 14.82
CA ALA A 416 -24.33 -43.41 14.15
C ALA A 416 -23.42 -44.23 15.08
N SER A 417 -23.01 -43.70 16.23
CA SER A 417 -22.17 -44.42 17.20
C SER A 417 -23.00 -45.24 18.21
N GLN A 418 -23.77 -46.22 17.72
CA GLN A 418 -24.04 -47.43 18.49
C GLN A 418 -22.87 -48.38 18.26
N GLU A 419 -21.76 -48.14 18.97
CA GLU A 419 -20.65 -49.08 19.04
C GLU A 419 -21.13 -50.40 19.63
N THR A 420 -21.16 -51.43 18.80
CA THR A 420 -21.13 -52.82 19.24
C THR A 420 -19.77 -53.06 19.88
N THR A 421 -19.73 -52.94 21.21
CA THR A 421 -18.60 -53.37 22.04
C THR A 421 -18.57 -54.90 22.05
N ASP A 422 -17.85 -55.49 21.10
CA ASP A 422 -17.46 -56.89 21.19
C ASP A 422 -16.37 -57.01 22.26
N LEU A 423 -16.81 -57.39 23.46
CA LEU A 423 -15.95 -57.72 24.60
C LEU A 423 -15.21 -59.03 24.33
N ASP A 424 -13.93 -58.96 24.02
CA ASP A 424 -13.06 -60.13 24.05
C ASP A 424 -12.91 -60.66 25.49
N SER A 425 -12.85 -61.99 25.61
CA SER A 425 -12.94 -62.73 26.89
C SER A 425 -11.81 -62.49 27.89
N ASP A 426 -10.78 -61.70 27.54
CA ASP A 426 -9.60 -61.42 28.37
C ASP A 426 -9.60 -60.02 29.01
N GLY A 427 -10.64 -59.21 28.82
CA GLY A 427 -10.86 -57.97 29.59
C GLY A 427 -9.75 -56.92 29.47
N LYS A 428 -8.92 -56.97 28.42
CA LYS A 428 -7.90 -55.97 28.11
C LYS A 428 -8.22 -55.28 26.80
N GLU A 429 -8.79 -54.08 26.89
CA GLU A 429 -8.90 -53.16 25.77
C GLU A 429 -7.48 -52.76 25.31
N HIS A 430 -7.01 -53.36 24.23
CA HIS A 430 -5.90 -52.83 23.46
C HIS A 430 -6.44 -51.97 22.32
N SER A 431 -6.98 -50.79 22.68
CA SER A 431 -7.20 -49.75 21.69
C SER A 431 -5.84 -49.15 21.31
N THR A 432 -5.23 -49.69 20.24
CA THR A 432 -4.08 -49.09 19.56
C THR A 432 -4.55 -48.11 18.49
N ALA A 433 -5.49 -47.22 18.82
CA ALA A 433 -5.77 -46.06 17.99
C ALA A 433 -4.57 -45.13 18.08
N GLN A 434 -3.64 -45.28 17.15
CA GLN A 434 -2.47 -44.41 17.06
C GLN A 434 -2.94 -43.00 16.72
N GLU A 435 -2.67 -42.03 17.61
CA GLU A 435 -3.04 -40.64 17.36
C GLU A 435 -2.45 -40.17 16.02
N PRO A 436 -3.23 -39.51 15.15
CA PRO A 436 -2.75 -39.02 13.88
C PRO A 436 -1.59 -38.04 14.12
N SER A 437 -0.55 -38.16 13.31
CA SER A 437 0.63 -37.31 13.40
C SER A 437 0.26 -35.82 13.22
N PRO A 438 1.06 -34.87 13.76
CA PRO A 438 0.80 -33.44 13.57
C PRO A 438 0.69 -33.01 12.11
N ARG A 439 1.36 -33.74 11.18
CA ARG A 439 1.26 -33.53 9.73
C ARG A 439 -0.10 -33.95 9.19
N GLU A 440 -0.61 -35.12 9.61
CA GLU A 440 -1.93 -35.62 9.20
C GLU A 440 -3.05 -34.73 9.74
N GLN A 441 -2.94 -34.28 10.98
CA GLN A 441 -3.88 -33.32 11.57
C GLN A 441 -3.88 -31.99 10.80
N LEU A 442 -2.70 -31.47 10.44
CA LEU A 442 -2.58 -30.24 9.65
C LEU A 442 -3.14 -30.43 8.24
N SER A 443 -2.85 -31.55 7.58
CA SER A 443 -3.40 -31.88 6.26
C SER A 443 -4.92 -31.95 6.28
N ALA A 444 -5.50 -32.66 7.25
CA ALA A 444 -6.94 -32.76 7.44
C ALA A 444 -7.60 -31.41 7.75
N ARG A 445 -6.89 -30.52 8.44
CA ARG A 445 -7.35 -29.15 8.70
C ARG A 445 -7.29 -28.30 7.43
N MET A 446 -6.15 -28.30 6.72
CA MET A 446 -5.99 -27.51 5.49
C MET A 446 -6.98 -27.94 4.39
N GLY A 447 -7.21 -29.23 4.21
CA GLY A 447 -8.18 -29.72 3.23
C GLY A 447 -9.64 -29.36 3.54
N ARG A 448 -9.96 -29.07 4.80
CA ARG A 448 -11.30 -28.63 5.21
C ARG A 448 -11.45 -27.11 5.18
N ASP A 449 -10.46 -26.39 5.71
CA ASP A 449 -10.58 -24.98 6.01
C ASP A 449 -10.01 -24.07 4.91
N ILE A 450 -9.21 -24.61 4.01
CA ILE A 450 -8.49 -23.82 3.01
C ILE A 450 -8.78 -24.35 1.61
N SER A 451 -9.15 -23.43 0.72
CA SER A 451 -9.28 -23.71 -0.71
C SER A 451 -8.09 -23.14 -1.48
N PHE A 452 -7.66 -23.87 -2.50
CA PHE A 452 -6.53 -23.53 -3.36
C PHE A 452 -7.05 -23.20 -4.76
N PHE A 453 -6.53 -22.13 -5.35
CA PHE A 453 -6.97 -21.62 -6.64
C PHE A 453 -5.74 -21.26 -7.48
N ASP A 454 -5.79 -21.58 -8.77
CA ASP A 454 -4.88 -20.97 -9.73
C ASP A 454 -5.27 -19.50 -9.98
N LEU A 455 -4.55 -18.82 -10.88
CA LEU A 455 -4.84 -17.41 -11.18
C LEU A 455 -6.25 -17.22 -11.76
N ARG A 456 -6.72 -18.11 -12.65
CA ARG A 456 -8.01 -17.96 -13.32
C ARG A 456 -9.16 -18.29 -12.38
N ASP A 457 -9.00 -19.32 -11.56
CA ASP A 457 -9.94 -19.68 -10.51
C ASP A 457 -10.05 -18.57 -9.45
N PHE A 458 -8.92 -17.97 -9.04
CA PHE A 458 -8.91 -16.79 -8.16
C PHE A 458 -9.72 -15.63 -8.77
N LEU A 459 -9.45 -15.28 -10.03
CA LEU A 459 -10.13 -14.18 -10.70
C LEU A 459 -11.62 -14.45 -10.91
N ARG A 460 -12.01 -15.70 -11.20
CA ARG A 460 -13.43 -16.09 -11.28
C ARG A 460 -14.15 -15.84 -9.95
N VAL A 461 -13.55 -16.23 -8.83
CA VAL A 461 -14.13 -15.96 -7.50
C VAL A 461 -14.19 -14.45 -7.21
N MET A 462 -13.18 -13.68 -7.62
CA MET A 462 -13.19 -12.22 -7.48
C MET A 462 -14.32 -11.57 -8.29
N GLU A 463 -14.59 -12.07 -9.49
CA GLU A 463 -15.71 -11.63 -10.32
C GLU A 463 -17.06 -11.95 -9.67
N GLU A 464 -17.22 -13.17 -9.11
CA GLU A 464 -18.42 -13.58 -8.38
C GLU A 464 -18.68 -12.69 -7.15
N GLU A 465 -17.62 -12.20 -6.48
CA GLU A 465 -17.72 -11.21 -5.41
C GLU A 465 -18.10 -9.80 -5.92
N GLY A 466 -18.12 -9.59 -7.23
CA GLY A 466 -18.41 -8.33 -7.90
C GLY A 466 -17.26 -7.33 -7.83
N ARG A 467 -16.02 -7.82 -7.85
CA ARG A 467 -14.81 -7.00 -7.97
C ARG A 467 -14.48 -6.74 -9.43
N THR A 468 -13.83 -5.61 -9.68
CA THR A 468 -13.37 -5.27 -11.02
C THR A 468 -12.14 -6.12 -11.40
N LEU A 469 -12.20 -6.80 -12.54
CA LEU A 469 -11.13 -7.65 -13.03
C LEU A 469 -9.99 -6.84 -13.68
N PRO A 470 -8.75 -7.38 -13.69
CA PRO A 470 -7.66 -6.81 -14.49
C PRO A 470 -7.95 -6.94 -15.99
N SER A 471 -7.16 -6.26 -16.83
CA SER A 471 -7.19 -6.49 -18.27
C SER A 471 -6.66 -7.90 -18.60
N GLU A 472 -7.19 -8.51 -19.66
CA GLU A 472 -6.71 -9.82 -20.13
C GLU A 472 -5.22 -9.82 -20.48
N ASP A 473 -4.69 -8.70 -20.98
CA ASP A 473 -3.25 -8.57 -21.25
C ASP A 473 -2.42 -8.68 -19.96
N ALA A 474 -2.86 -8.03 -18.87
CA ALA A 474 -2.18 -8.12 -17.58
C ALA A 474 -2.28 -9.51 -16.95
N ILE A 475 -3.43 -10.19 -17.13
CA ILE A 475 -3.61 -11.56 -16.67
C ILE A 475 -2.67 -12.49 -17.45
N LYS A 476 -2.65 -12.39 -18.77
CA LYS A 476 -1.80 -13.19 -19.64
C LYS A 476 -0.31 -12.97 -19.35
N GLU A 477 0.10 -11.73 -19.10
CA GLU A 477 1.47 -11.39 -18.71
C GLU A 477 1.89 -12.13 -17.43
N LEU A 478 1.01 -12.19 -16.42
CA LEU A 478 1.27 -12.95 -15.21
C LEU A 478 1.24 -14.47 -15.44
N GLU A 479 0.36 -14.98 -16.31
CA GLU A 479 0.33 -16.41 -16.66
C GLU A 479 1.58 -16.87 -17.40
N ASP A 480 2.03 -16.09 -18.40
CA ASP A 480 3.24 -16.37 -19.19
C ASP A 480 4.46 -16.40 -18.26
N LEU A 481 4.45 -15.49 -17.29
CA LEU A 481 5.36 -15.49 -16.17
C LEU A 481 5.24 -16.83 -15.39
N LEU A 482 4.12 -17.11 -14.71
CA LEU A 482 3.92 -18.30 -13.85
C LEU A 482 4.19 -19.63 -14.56
N HIS A 483 3.97 -19.70 -15.87
CA HIS A 483 4.18 -20.88 -16.70
C HIS A 483 5.50 -20.88 -17.49
N SER A 484 6.38 -19.90 -17.25
CA SER A 484 7.68 -19.86 -17.91
C SER A 484 8.45 -21.17 -17.71
N GLU A 485 9.07 -21.66 -18.78
CA GLU A 485 9.83 -22.89 -18.78
C GLU A 485 11.33 -22.60 -18.82
N GLU A 486 12.10 -23.37 -18.07
CA GLU A 486 13.56 -23.38 -18.08
C GLU A 486 14.01 -24.83 -18.30
N ASP A 487 14.83 -25.07 -19.32
CA ASP A 487 15.26 -26.41 -19.73
C ASP A 487 14.11 -27.40 -20.01
N GLY A 488 12.99 -26.89 -20.55
CA GLY A 488 11.80 -27.69 -20.85
C GLY A 488 11.03 -28.18 -19.62
N LYS A 489 11.27 -27.55 -18.46
CA LYS A 489 10.48 -27.75 -17.24
C LYS A 489 9.89 -26.42 -16.81
N ARG A 490 8.63 -26.45 -16.36
CA ARG A 490 8.00 -25.27 -15.75
C ARG A 490 8.83 -24.80 -14.55
N ARG A 491 9.12 -23.50 -14.50
CA ARG A 491 9.81 -22.87 -13.37
C ARG A 491 9.01 -22.98 -12.08
N CYS A 492 7.68 -23.01 -12.17
CA CYS A 492 6.76 -23.07 -11.04
C CYS A 492 5.57 -23.98 -11.36
N SER A 493 5.16 -24.82 -10.40
CA SER A 493 3.95 -25.65 -10.49
C SER A 493 2.82 -25.04 -9.65
N MET A 494 1.58 -25.46 -9.94
CA MET A 494 0.45 -25.11 -9.09
C MET A 494 0.58 -25.85 -7.75
N MET A 495 0.37 -25.14 -6.64
CA MET A 495 0.44 -25.65 -5.28
C MET A 495 -0.61 -26.75 -5.07
N THR A 496 -0.16 -27.90 -4.57
CA THR A 496 -1.02 -28.96 -4.08
C THR A 496 -1.27 -28.83 -2.57
N THR A 497 -2.25 -29.58 -2.04
CA THR A 497 -2.46 -29.66 -0.59
C THR A 497 -1.22 -30.19 0.13
N GLU A 498 -0.46 -31.10 -0.47
CA GLU A 498 0.78 -31.62 0.11
C GLU A 498 1.86 -30.55 0.16
N ASP A 499 2.04 -29.78 -0.92
CA ASP A 499 2.96 -28.63 -0.95
C ASP A 499 2.63 -27.62 0.14
N ALA A 500 1.34 -27.34 0.32
CA ALA A 500 0.87 -26.43 1.37
C ALA A 500 1.20 -27.00 2.77
N VAL A 501 0.93 -28.27 3.04
CA VAL A 501 1.29 -28.90 4.32
C VAL A 501 2.80 -28.83 4.57
N ASP A 502 3.60 -29.13 3.55
CA ASP A 502 5.06 -29.04 3.62
C ASP A 502 5.55 -27.61 3.90
N PHE A 503 4.96 -26.63 3.22
CA PHE A 503 5.26 -25.21 3.41
C PHE A 503 5.00 -24.78 4.86
N PHE A 504 3.82 -25.08 5.41
CA PHE A 504 3.47 -24.70 6.78
C PHE A 504 4.28 -25.45 7.84
N VAL A 505 4.61 -26.74 7.61
CA VAL A 505 5.50 -27.50 8.49
C VAL A 505 6.92 -26.93 8.47
N ALA A 506 7.42 -26.52 7.30
CA ALA A 506 8.73 -25.88 7.17
C ALA A 506 8.76 -24.54 7.91
N ILE A 507 7.72 -23.73 7.78
CA ILE A 507 7.60 -22.43 8.44
C ILE A 507 7.62 -22.55 9.97
N ARG A 508 6.95 -23.54 10.55
CA ARG A 508 6.95 -23.75 12.01
C ARG A 508 8.35 -24.02 12.58
N LYS A 509 9.31 -24.40 11.74
CA LYS A 509 10.71 -24.62 12.14
C LYS A 509 11.56 -23.36 12.03
N ILE A 510 11.07 -22.31 11.36
CA ILE A 510 11.76 -21.04 11.24
C ILE A 510 11.57 -20.29 12.57
N PRO A 511 12.65 -19.91 13.28
CA PRO A 511 12.53 -19.12 14.49
C PRO A 511 11.81 -17.80 14.16
N THR A 512 10.70 -17.53 14.84
CA THR A 512 10.10 -16.20 14.85
C THR A 512 11.09 -15.25 15.51
N ARG A 513 11.70 -14.35 14.74
CA ARG A 513 12.59 -13.32 15.25
C ARG A 513 11.82 -12.23 15.98
#